data_AF-A0A3P1BNY8-F1
#
_entry.id   AF-A0A3P1BNY8-F1
#
_cell.length_a   1.000
_cell.length_b   1.000
_cell.length_c   1.000
_cell.angle_alpha   90.00
_cell.angle_beta   90.00
_cell.angle_gamma   90.00
#
_symmetry.space_group_name_H-M   'P 1'
#
loop_
_entity.id
_entity.type
_entity.pdbx_description
1 polymer ?
#
loop_
_entity_poly.entity_id
_entity_poly.type
_entity_poly.pdbx_seq_one_letter_code
_entity_poly.pdbx_strand_id
1 'polypeptide(L)'
;MENKIRQKVAFQLMHHKGFISAFHLRQLFNDMPKDEPILSEVIYWFLIENNYRAIGKPQGMSPKEWLLSVDWQYFNDHSEEALSQKPAAGHQANGHLLFKRENRVVLFISCLCGLLIAMLLYWLWDYAPALQAIPTP
;
A
#
# COMPACT_ATOMS: atom_id res chain seq x y z
N MET A 1 23.00 -8.91 -4.19
CA MET A 1 22.34 -9.58 -5.33
C MET A 1 20.90 -9.07 -5.45
N GLU A 2 20.13 -9.15 -4.37
CA GLU A 2 18.76 -8.65 -4.27
C GLU A 2 18.56 -7.19 -4.74
N ASN A 3 19.43 -6.24 -4.38
CA ASN A 3 19.32 -4.85 -4.86
C ASN A 3 19.33 -4.72 -6.39
N LYS A 4 20.09 -5.55 -7.10
CA LYS A 4 20.12 -5.54 -8.58
C LYS A 4 18.80 -6.08 -9.16
N ILE A 5 18.22 -7.08 -8.50
CA ILE A 5 16.91 -7.64 -8.86
C ILE A 5 15.82 -6.58 -8.64
N ARG A 6 15.78 -5.94 -7.46
CA ARG A 6 14.85 -4.84 -7.15
C ARG A 6 14.91 -3.71 -8.18
N GLN A 7 16.12 -3.26 -8.54
CA GLN A 7 16.30 -2.24 -9.57
C GLN A 7 15.77 -2.68 -10.94
N LYS A 8 16.04 -3.93 -11.35
CA LYS A 8 15.57 -4.45 -12.64
C LYS A 8 14.05 -4.63 -12.68
N VAL A 9 13.45 -5.12 -11.59
CA VAL A 9 11.99 -5.23 -11.45
C VAL A 9 11.35 -3.85 -11.52
N ALA A 10 11.84 -2.88 -10.75
CA ALA A 10 11.34 -1.50 -10.79
C ALA A 10 11.48 -0.90 -12.19
N PHE A 11 12.63 -1.07 -12.84
CA PHE A 11 12.86 -0.56 -14.19
C PHE A 11 11.86 -1.16 -15.20
N GLN A 12 11.60 -2.46 -15.17
CA GLN A 12 10.67 -3.07 -16.14
C GLN A 12 9.20 -2.73 -15.81
N LEU A 13 8.79 -2.82 -14.54
CA LEU A 13 7.39 -2.71 -14.16
C LEU A 13 6.89 -1.26 -13.99
N MET A 14 7.77 -0.29 -13.70
CA MET A 14 7.38 1.11 -13.49
C MET A 14 6.79 1.78 -14.76
N HIS A 15 7.07 1.24 -15.95
CA HIS A 15 6.49 1.73 -17.20
C HIS A 15 4.99 1.40 -17.34
N HIS A 16 4.53 0.38 -16.61
CA HIS A 16 3.13 -0.01 -16.58
C HIS A 16 2.46 0.82 -15.49
N LYS A 17 1.68 1.85 -15.87
CA LYS A 17 1.08 2.80 -14.91
C LYS A 17 -0.30 2.41 -14.39
N GLY A 18 -0.99 1.51 -15.09
CA GLY A 18 -2.38 1.15 -14.79
C GLY A 18 -2.64 -0.35 -14.73
N PHE A 19 -1.82 -1.13 -15.44
CA PHE A 19 -2.07 -2.55 -15.63
C PHE A 19 -0.79 -3.28 -15.97
N ILE A 20 -0.54 -4.38 -15.25
CA ILE A 20 0.56 -5.31 -15.48
C ILE A 20 -0.08 -6.68 -15.73
N SER A 21 0.09 -7.23 -16.93
CA SER A 21 -0.42 -8.57 -17.21
C SER A 21 0.50 -9.67 -16.69
N ALA A 22 -0.07 -10.84 -16.43
CA ALA A 22 0.68 -12.06 -16.13
C ALA A 22 1.71 -12.39 -17.21
N PHE A 23 1.45 -12.00 -18.46
CA PHE A 23 2.39 -12.17 -19.57
C PHE A 23 3.69 -11.35 -19.36
N HIS A 24 3.59 -10.09 -18.95
CA HIS A 24 4.76 -9.26 -18.67
C HIS A 24 5.57 -9.79 -17.49
N LEU A 25 4.88 -10.25 -16.44
CA LEU A 25 5.54 -10.91 -15.32
C LEU A 25 6.25 -12.20 -15.78
N ARG A 26 5.65 -12.97 -16.68
CA ARG A 26 6.27 -14.18 -17.25
C ARG A 26 7.55 -13.85 -18.02
N GLN A 27 7.58 -12.75 -18.77
CA GLN A 27 8.80 -12.28 -19.44
C GLN A 27 9.90 -11.95 -18.43
N LEU A 28 9.55 -11.25 -17.34
CA LEU A 28 10.50 -10.92 -16.27
C LEU A 28 11.08 -12.17 -15.58
N PHE A 29 10.27 -13.23 -15.38
CA PHE A 29 10.76 -14.52 -14.89
C PHE A 29 11.68 -15.24 -15.89
N ASN A 30 11.38 -15.15 -17.19
CA ASN A 30 12.22 -15.73 -18.24
C ASN A 30 13.58 -15.01 -18.36
N ASP A 31 13.64 -13.71 -18.06
CA ASP A 31 14.86 -12.90 -18.08
C ASP A 31 15.80 -13.19 -16.89
N MET A 32 15.31 -13.80 -15.81
CA MET A 32 16.03 -14.05 -14.56
C MET A 32 15.68 -15.41 -13.92
N PRO A 33 15.87 -16.54 -14.64
CA PRO A 33 15.40 -17.84 -14.18
C PRO A 33 16.15 -18.36 -12.94
N LYS A 34 17.41 -17.94 -12.74
CA LYS A 34 18.25 -18.41 -11.61
C LYS A 34 17.87 -17.78 -10.27
N ASP A 35 17.15 -16.67 -10.31
CA ASP A 35 16.80 -15.86 -9.14
C ASP A 35 15.33 -15.99 -8.76
N GLU A 36 14.61 -16.98 -9.29
CA GLU A 36 13.15 -17.16 -9.14
C GLU A 36 12.60 -16.92 -7.72
N PRO A 37 13.13 -17.55 -6.64
CA PRO A 37 12.54 -17.38 -5.32
C PRO A 37 12.63 -15.93 -4.83
N ILE A 38 13.79 -15.29 -5.04
CA ILE A 38 14.02 -13.89 -4.65
C ILE A 38 13.22 -12.95 -5.55
N LEU A 39 13.14 -13.26 -6.85
CA LEU A 39 12.40 -12.47 -7.83
C LEU A 39 10.91 -12.45 -7.53
N SER A 40 10.33 -13.59 -7.15
CA SER A 40 8.91 -13.68 -6.80
C SER A 40 8.57 -12.78 -5.61
N GLU A 41 9.40 -12.80 -4.56
CA GLU A 41 9.23 -11.95 -3.40
C GLU A 41 9.38 -10.47 -3.75
N VAL A 42 10.39 -10.11 -4.54
CA VAL A 42 10.61 -8.72 -4.97
C VAL A 42 9.46 -8.20 -5.82
N ILE A 43 8.93 -9.00 -6.76
CA ILE A 43 7.78 -8.64 -7.59
C ILE A 43 6.54 -8.43 -6.70
N TYR A 44 6.30 -9.36 -5.77
CA TYR A 44 5.18 -9.27 -4.85
C TYR A 44 5.22 -7.95 -4.06
N TRP A 45 6.34 -7.64 -3.42
CA TRP A 45 6.49 -6.40 -2.66
C TRP A 45 6.37 -5.17 -3.54
N PHE A 46 6.96 -5.17 -4.74
CA PHE A 46 6.80 -4.09 -5.70
C PHE A 46 5.32 -3.81 -6.02
N LEU A 47 4.52 -4.85 -6.27
CA LEU A 47 3.10 -4.70 -6.59
C LEU A 47 2.32 -4.09 -5.41
N ILE A 48 2.57 -4.59 -4.19
CA ILE A 48 1.91 -4.10 -2.98
C ILE A 48 2.29 -2.64 -2.69
N GLU A 49 3.59 -2.31 -2.72
CA GLU A 49 4.11 -0.97 -2.47
C GLU A 49 3.61 0.07 -3.48
N ASN A 50 3.29 -0.36 -4.71
CA ASN A 50 2.79 0.50 -5.78
C ASN A 50 1.26 0.43 -5.96
N ASN A 51 0.52 -0.10 -4.99
CA ASN A 51 -0.95 -0.19 -4.99
C ASN A 51 -1.56 -0.99 -6.16
N TYR A 52 -0.86 -2.02 -6.63
CA TYR A 52 -1.44 -2.98 -7.56
C TYR A 52 -2.29 -4.02 -6.83
N ARG A 53 -3.42 -4.38 -7.42
CA ARG A 53 -4.30 -5.45 -6.95
C ARG A 53 -4.47 -6.52 -8.02
N ALA A 54 -4.54 -7.77 -7.59
CA ALA A 54 -4.87 -8.88 -8.45
C ALA A 54 -6.29 -8.75 -9.02
N ILE A 55 -6.44 -8.94 -10.32
CA ILE A 55 -7.73 -9.03 -11.00
C ILE A 55 -8.20 -10.48 -10.91
N GLY A 56 -9.02 -10.76 -9.90
CA GLY A 56 -9.52 -12.11 -9.62
C GLY A 56 -8.78 -12.79 -8.47
N LYS A 57 -9.00 -14.11 -8.35
CA LYS A 57 -8.40 -14.92 -7.28
C LYS A 57 -7.12 -15.59 -7.79
N PRO A 58 -5.95 -15.28 -7.20
CA PRO A 58 -4.71 -15.96 -7.54
C PRO A 58 -4.78 -17.48 -7.28
N GLN A 59 -4.08 -18.25 -8.10
CA GLN A 59 -4.06 -19.72 -8.09
C GLN A 59 -2.63 -20.25 -8.21
N GLY A 60 -2.39 -21.47 -7.73
CA GLY A 60 -1.07 -22.12 -7.77
C GLY A 60 -0.55 -22.48 -6.38
N MET A 61 0.51 -23.28 -6.35
CA MET A 61 1.15 -23.73 -5.11
C MET A 61 2.44 -22.96 -4.82
N SER A 62 3.08 -22.39 -5.85
CA SER A 62 4.28 -21.57 -5.71
C SER A 62 3.99 -20.07 -5.84
N PRO A 63 4.83 -19.19 -5.23
CA PRO A 63 4.70 -17.73 -5.39
C PRO A 63 4.72 -17.27 -6.84
N LYS A 64 5.54 -17.91 -7.69
CA LYS A 64 5.59 -17.65 -9.12
C LYS A 64 4.27 -17.99 -9.81
N GLU A 65 3.71 -19.18 -9.57
CA GLU A 65 2.42 -19.56 -10.15
C GLU A 65 1.32 -18.60 -9.72
N TRP A 66 1.29 -18.23 -8.44
CA TRP A 66 0.35 -17.26 -7.89
C TRP A 66 0.43 -15.92 -8.62
N LEU A 67 1.64 -15.36 -8.77
CA LEU A 67 1.87 -14.09 -9.48
C LEU A 67 1.46 -14.13 -10.95
N LEU A 68 1.66 -15.28 -11.60
CA LEU A 68 1.40 -15.49 -13.03
C LEU A 68 -0.02 -15.98 -13.33
N SER A 69 -0.83 -16.25 -12.32
CA SER A 69 -2.20 -16.75 -12.48
C SER A 69 -3.23 -15.64 -12.72
N VAL A 70 -2.86 -14.40 -12.43
CA VAL A 70 -3.75 -13.23 -12.47
C VAL A 70 -3.03 -12.04 -13.10
N ASP A 71 -3.82 -11.15 -13.68
CA ASP A 71 -3.35 -9.82 -14.05
C ASP A 71 -3.45 -8.86 -12.86
N TRP A 72 -2.76 -7.73 -12.97
CA TRP A 72 -2.60 -6.77 -11.88
C TRP A 72 -3.03 -5.39 -12.33
N GLN A 73 -3.94 -4.76 -11.59
CA GLN A 73 -4.44 -3.43 -11.88
C GLN A 73 -4.00 -2.45 -10.80
N TYR A 74 -3.56 -1.27 -11.22
CA TYR A 74 -3.34 -0.16 -10.29
C TYR A 74 -4.67 0.25 -9.69
N PHE A 75 -4.74 0.27 -8.36
CA PHE A 75 -5.94 0.65 -7.63
C PHE A 75 -5.72 2.03 -7.00
N ASN A 76 -6.50 3.01 -7.47
CA ASN A 76 -6.61 4.32 -6.83
C ASN A 76 -7.98 4.40 -6.14
N ASP A 77 -8.01 4.73 -4.85
CA ASP A 77 -9.25 4.88 -4.06
C ASP A 77 -10.24 5.89 -4.69
N HIS A 78 -9.81 6.74 -5.64
CA HIS A 78 -10.64 7.69 -6.37
C HIS A 78 -11.24 7.16 -7.70
N SER A 79 -10.97 5.91 -8.10
CA SER A 79 -11.33 5.40 -9.43
C SER A 79 -12.66 4.65 -9.53
N GLU A 80 -13.40 4.50 -8.42
CA GLU A 80 -14.72 3.83 -8.42
C GLU A 80 -15.82 4.59 -9.20
N GLU A 81 -15.64 5.89 -9.49
CA GLU A 81 -16.64 6.65 -10.26
C GLU A 81 -16.61 6.38 -11.78
N ALA A 82 -15.55 5.75 -12.32
CA ALA A 82 -15.38 5.60 -13.77
C ALA A 82 -15.89 4.27 -14.37
N LEU A 83 -16.29 3.28 -13.55
CA LEU A 83 -16.80 1.99 -14.03
C LEU A 83 -18.28 1.72 -13.72
N SER A 84 -19.03 2.76 -13.36
CA SER A 84 -20.49 2.68 -13.27
C SER A 84 -21.15 2.85 -14.64
N GLN A 85 -20.96 1.89 -15.55
CA GLN A 85 -21.87 1.64 -16.69
C GLN A 85 -22.09 0.13 -16.92
N LYS A 86 -23.20 -0.32 -16.32
CA LYS A 86 -23.99 -1.58 -16.38
C LYS A 86 -24.16 -2.16 -17.82
N PRO A 87 -24.34 -3.49 -18.08
CA PRO A 87 -25.58 -4.20 -17.70
C PRO A 87 -25.59 -5.68 -17.25
N ALA A 88 -26.31 -5.86 -16.13
CA ALA A 88 -27.42 -6.80 -15.86
C ALA A 88 -27.18 -8.32 -15.66
N ALA A 89 -27.76 -8.75 -14.53
CA ALA A 89 -28.24 -10.09 -14.16
C ALA A 89 -27.21 -11.14 -13.69
N GLY A 90 -27.27 -11.42 -12.37
CA GLY A 90 -26.93 -12.76 -11.85
C GLY A 90 -26.05 -12.78 -10.61
N HIS A 91 -26.69 -12.94 -9.45
CA HIS A 91 -26.17 -13.52 -8.21
C HIS A 91 -25.19 -12.71 -7.32
N GLN A 92 -25.71 -12.46 -6.11
CA GLN A 92 -25.00 -12.13 -4.88
C GLN A 92 -23.80 -13.05 -4.62
N ALA A 93 -22.72 -12.54 -4.03
CA ALA A 93 -22.35 -12.88 -2.65
C ALA A 93 -21.04 -12.21 -2.22
N ASN A 94 -21.15 -11.47 -1.11
CA ASN A 94 -20.21 -11.44 0.02
C ASN A 94 -18.73 -11.12 -0.25
N GLY A 95 -18.40 -9.84 -0.05
CA GLY A 95 -17.04 -9.37 0.20
C GLY A 95 -17.00 -7.97 0.82
N HIS A 96 -18.00 -7.63 1.63
CA HIS A 96 -18.07 -6.35 2.34
C HIS A 96 -17.11 -6.38 3.53
N LEU A 97 -16.24 -5.37 3.59
CA LEU A 97 -15.53 -4.91 4.79
C LEU A 97 -14.48 -5.85 5.41
N LEU A 98 -13.30 -5.94 4.82
CA LEU A 98 -12.08 -6.16 5.61
C LEU A 98 -10.93 -5.46 4.88
N PHE A 99 -10.69 -4.17 5.19
CA PHE A 99 -9.37 -3.50 5.12
C PHE A 99 -9.47 -1.98 5.36
N LYS A 100 -10.67 -1.37 5.31
CA LYS A 100 -10.86 0.06 5.58
C LYS A 100 -11.07 0.37 7.08
N ARG A 101 -10.23 -0.17 7.97
CA ARG A 101 -10.30 0.12 9.43
C ARG A 101 -8.98 0.57 10.07
N GLU A 102 -7.84 0.46 9.41
CA GLU A 102 -6.56 0.85 10.03
C GLU A 102 -6.21 2.34 9.84
N ASN A 103 -6.60 2.97 8.72
CA ASN A 103 -6.22 4.36 8.45
C ASN A 103 -6.95 5.40 9.32
N ARG A 104 -8.08 5.05 9.94
CA ARG A 104 -8.77 5.96 10.89
C ARG A 104 -8.05 6.01 12.23
N VAL A 105 -7.54 4.87 12.72
CA VAL A 105 -6.88 4.79 14.04
C VAL A 105 -5.59 5.61 14.04
N VAL A 106 -4.80 5.54 12.96
CA VAL A 106 -3.58 6.34 12.81
C VAL A 106 -3.88 7.84 12.79
N LEU A 107 -4.94 8.25 12.07
CA LEU A 107 -5.41 9.65 12.09
C LEU A 107 -5.87 10.10 13.48
N PHE A 108 -6.62 9.26 14.21
CA PHE A 108 -7.06 9.57 15.57
C PHE A 108 -5.89 9.69 16.55
N ILE A 109 -4.91 8.78 16.49
CA ILE A 109 -3.71 8.82 17.35
C ILE A 109 -2.87 10.05 17.03
N SER A 110 -2.63 10.34 15.75
CA SER A 110 -1.87 11.52 15.33
C SER A 110 -2.54 12.82 15.79
N CYS A 111 -3.88 12.92 15.66
CA CYS A 111 -4.63 14.09 16.10
C CYS A 111 -4.61 14.25 17.63
N LEU A 112 -4.78 13.15 18.37
CA LEU A 112 -4.70 13.16 19.85
C LEU A 112 -3.31 13.57 20.35
N CYS A 113 -2.24 13.04 19.73
CA CYS A 113 -0.87 13.43 20.07
C CYS A 113 -0.61 14.91 19.76
N GLY A 114 -1.07 15.41 18.61
CA GLY A 114 -0.94 16.82 18.25
C GLY A 114 -1.64 17.75 19.24
N LEU A 115 -2.87 17.42 19.66
CA LEU A 115 -3.63 18.19 20.64
C LEU A 115 -2.97 18.17 22.03
N LEU A 116 -2.45 17.02 22.48
CA LEU A 116 -1.72 16.92 23.75
C LEU A 116 -0.45 17.77 23.77
N ILE A 117 0.32 17.76 22.67
CA ILE A 117 1.53 18.59 22.54
C ILE A 117 1.15 20.07 22.53
N ALA A 118 0.11 20.46 21.80
CA ALA A 118 -0.37 21.83 21.77
C ALA A 118 -0.85 22.31 23.15
N MET A 119 -1.56 21.47 23.91
CA MET A 119 -1.93 21.78 25.29
C MET A 119 -0.72 21.91 26.20
N LEU A 120 0.27 21.02 26.10
CA LEU A 120 1.50 21.11 26.89
C LEU A 120 2.29 22.38 26.57
N LEU A 121 2.40 22.74 25.29
CA LEU A 121 3.07 23.98 24.88
C LEU A 121 2.32 25.22 25.35
N TYR A 122 0.98 25.21 25.26
CA TYR A 122 0.13 26.28 25.79
C TYR A 122 0.28 26.41 27.30
N TRP A 123 0.28 25.29 28.01
CA TRP A 123 0.47 25.24 29.46
C TRP A 123 1.87 25.73 29.85
N LEU A 124 2.91 25.32 29.12
CA LEU A 124 4.28 25.77 29.36
C LEU A 124 4.43 27.28 29.11
N TRP A 125 3.73 27.81 28.10
CA TRP A 125 3.69 29.24 27.81
C TRP A 125 3.00 30.03 28.92
N ASP A 126 1.89 29.51 29.45
CA ASP A 126 1.13 30.14 30.54
C ASP A 126 1.83 30.00 31.91
N TYR A 127 2.66 28.97 32.10
CA TYR A 127 3.48 28.77 33.31
C TYR A 127 4.84 29.49 33.27
N ALA A 128 5.34 29.86 32.10
CA ALA A 128 6.57 30.65 31.98
C ALA A 128 6.58 31.95 32.81
N PRO A 129 5.49 32.73 32.95
CA PRO A 129 5.48 33.90 33.83
C PRO A 129 5.40 33.58 35.33
N ALA A 130 5.08 32.35 35.75
CA ALA A 130 4.92 32.01 37.17
C ALA A 130 6.26 31.75 37.91
N LEU A 131 7.37 31.52 37.19
CA LEU A 131 8.70 31.30 37.76
C LEU A 131 9.44 32.59 38.15
N GLN A 132 8.88 33.77 37.86
CA GLN A 132 9.48 35.06 38.25
C GLN A 132 8.98 35.62 39.60
N ALA A 133 8.02 34.97 40.26
CA ALA A 133 7.55 35.37 41.59
C ALA A 133 8.35 34.67 42.70
N ILE A 134 9.65 34.94 42.80
CA ILE A 134 10.43 34.64 44.01
C ILE A 134 10.28 35.85 44.94
N PRO A 135 9.55 35.77 46.06
CA PRO A 135 9.60 36.82 47.07
C PRO A 135 10.98 36.77 47.72
N THR A 136 11.78 37.79 47.49
CA THR A 136 13.01 38.06 48.25
C THR A 136 12.63 38.46 49.68
N PRO A 137 13.07 37.72 50.72
CA PRO A 137 13.14 38.27 52.08
C PRO A 137 14.29 39.27 52.21
#